data_AF-A0A938IKU0-F1
#
_entry.id   AF-A0A938IKU0-F1
#
_cell.length_a   1.000
_cell.length_b   1.000
_cell.length_c   1.000
_cell.angle_alpha   90.00
_cell.angle_beta   90.00
_cell.angle_gamma   90.00
#
_symmetry.space_group_name_H-M   'P 1'
#
loop_
_entity.id
_entity.type
_entity.pdbx_description
1 polymer ?
#
loop_
_entity_poly.entity_id
_entity_poly.type
_entity_poly.pdbx_seq_one_letter_code
_entity_poly.pdbx_strand_id
1 'polypeptide(L)'
;MHMTSRGPEPAEEGAAAGSEAQKAHREWARQVQQALEVLARRLQDRRPLHRQDVRPLLLPLGALLAGDAHELAADCLERVRALTTPSAARFREAVDSELQLAAAEYVQGVDPRFLSLPGYDFEYTLGSREGLEARQLAAAEFGIQLPVATVAQVESADARLEAELERRGRSG
;
A
#
# COMPACT_ATOMS: atom_id res chain seq x y z
N MET A 1 48.26 -35.22 7.42
CA MET A 1 47.09 -34.76 8.21
C MET A 1 46.49 -33.56 7.49
N HIS A 2 45.46 -33.78 6.69
CA HIS A 2 44.70 -32.70 6.05
C HIS A 2 43.47 -32.42 6.91
N MET A 3 43.39 -31.21 7.47
CA MET A 3 42.16 -30.69 8.06
C MET A 3 41.40 -29.95 6.96
N THR A 4 40.29 -30.52 6.51
CA THR A 4 39.30 -29.81 5.69
C THR A 4 38.39 -29.04 6.64
N SER A 5 38.57 -27.72 6.68
CA SER A 5 37.63 -26.80 7.31
C SER A 5 36.39 -26.68 6.42
N ARG A 6 35.27 -27.27 6.84
CA ARG A 6 33.94 -27.03 6.24
C ARG A 6 33.46 -25.68 6.77
N GLY A 7 33.42 -24.67 5.89
CA GLY A 7 32.71 -23.43 6.17
C GLY A 7 31.18 -23.68 6.24
N PRO A 8 30.44 -22.91 7.05
CA PRO A 8 28.99 -23.06 7.17
C PRO A 8 28.30 -22.64 5.87
N GLU A 9 27.31 -23.42 5.45
CA GLU A 9 26.51 -23.22 4.23
C GLU A 9 25.48 -22.09 4.41
N PRO A 10 25.37 -21.12 3.48
CA PRO A 10 24.38 -20.03 3.53
C PRO A 10 22.98 -20.43 2.99
N ALA A 11 22.60 -21.72 3.04
CA ALA A 11 21.42 -22.22 2.34
C ALA A 11 20.08 -22.08 3.09
N GLU A 12 20.09 -21.85 4.42
CA GLU A 12 18.87 -21.89 5.24
C GLU A 12 18.11 -20.54 5.31
N GLU A 13 18.78 -19.40 5.12
CA GLU A 13 18.15 -18.07 5.21
C GLU A 13 17.18 -17.79 4.04
N GLY A 14 17.49 -18.28 2.84
CA GLY A 14 16.65 -18.06 1.65
C GLY A 14 15.31 -18.81 1.68
N ALA A 15 15.27 -20.00 2.31
CA ALA A 15 14.04 -20.80 2.38
C ALA A 15 13.02 -20.22 3.39
N ALA A 16 13.50 -19.67 4.50
CA ALA A 16 12.65 -19.03 5.51
C ALA A 16 12.03 -17.72 5.00
N ALA A 17 12.82 -16.88 4.31
CA ALA A 17 12.34 -15.63 3.72
C ALA A 17 11.26 -15.86 2.65
N GLY A 18 11.44 -16.89 1.79
CA GLY A 18 10.43 -17.27 0.80
C GLY A 18 9.10 -17.74 1.43
N SER A 19 9.16 -18.41 2.58
CA SER A 19 7.99 -18.86 3.32
C SER A 19 7.18 -17.70 3.93
N GLU A 20 7.86 -16.71 4.52
CA GLU A 20 7.20 -15.53 5.11
C GLU A 20 6.58 -14.62 4.04
N ALA A 21 7.26 -14.38 2.91
CA ALA A 21 6.68 -13.63 1.79
C ALA A 21 5.42 -14.29 1.24
N GLN A 22 5.45 -15.61 1.02
CA GLN A 22 4.27 -16.37 0.57
C GLN A 22 3.12 -16.34 1.59
N LYS A 23 3.43 -16.32 2.89
CA LYS A 23 2.43 -16.18 3.95
C LYS A 23 1.79 -14.79 3.94
N ALA A 24 2.59 -13.73 3.77
CA ALA A 24 2.09 -12.36 3.64
C ALA A 24 1.19 -12.20 2.40
N HIS A 25 1.59 -12.74 1.24
CA HIS A 25 0.77 -12.68 0.03
C HIS A 25 -0.59 -13.37 0.20
N ARG A 26 -0.61 -14.55 0.85
CA ARG A 26 -1.86 -15.26 1.15
C ARG A 26 -2.76 -14.47 2.09
N GLU A 27 -2.17 -13.80 3.08
CA GLU A 27 -2.90 -12.95 4.01
C GLU A 27 -3.51 -11.73 3.31
N TRP A 28 -2.77 -11.06 2.42
CA TRP A 28 -3.30 -9.97 1.61
C TRP A 28 -4.42 -10.42 0.68
N ALA A 29 -4.25 -11.55 -0.01
CA ALA A 29 -5.31 -12.11 -0.84
C ALA A 29 -6.59 -12.42 -0.03
N ARG A 30 -6.43 -12.94 1.20
CA ARG A 30 -7.55 -13.16 2.12
C ARG A 30 -8.26 -11.86 2.49
N GLN A 31 -7.51 -10.79 2.75
CA GLN A 31 -8.08 -9.48 3.07
C GLN A 31 -8.83 -8.87 1.88
N VAL A 32 -8.29 -8.99 0.66
CA VAL A 32 -8.98 -8.55 -0.56
C VAL A 32 -10.30 -9.31 -0.73
N GLN A 33 -10.29 -10.64 -0.53
CA GLN A 33 -11.50 -11.46 -0.62
C GLN A 33 -12.58 -11.02 0.40
N GLN A 34 -12.18 -10.73 1.65
CA GLN A 34 -13.11 -10.22 2.66
C GLN A 34 -13.67 -8.84 2.30
N ALA A 35 -12.84 -7.95 1.78
CA ALA A 35 -13.26 -6.63 1.31
C ALA A 35 -14.27 -6.74 0.14
N LEU A 36 -14.03 -7.65 -0.80
CA LEU A 36 -14.94 -7.94 -1.92
C LEU A 36 -16.32 -8.42 -1.44
N GLU A 37 -16.38 -9.30 -0.44
CA GLU A 37 -17.64 -9.77 0.13
C GLU A 37 -18.45 -8.64 0.78
N VAL A 38 -17.78 -7.76 1.52
CA VAL A 38 -18.41 -6.58 2.13
C VAL A 38 -18.90 -5.61 1.05
N LEU A 39 -18.08 -5.33 0.04
CA LEU A 39 -18.42 -4.45 -1.06
C LEU A 39 -19.61 -5.00 -1.87
N ALA A 40 -19.64 -6.32 -2.12
CA ALA A 40 -20.72 -6.97 -2.84
C ALA A 40 -22.06 -6.83 -2.12
N ARG A 41 -22.08 -7.02 -0.80
CA ARG A 41 -23.30 -6.82 0.01
C ARG A 41 -23.79 -5.37 -0.07
N ARG A 42 -22.89 -4.39 0.01
CA ARG A 42 -23.24 -2.96 -0.11
C ARG A 42 -23.84 -2.61 -1.46
N LEU A 43 -23.26 -3.14 -2.53
CA LEU A 43 -23.74 -2.93 -3.89
C LEU A 43 -25.10 -3.60 -4.12
N GLN A 44 -25.30 -4.81 -3.58
CA GLN A 44 -26.59 -5.50 -3.59
C GLN A 44 -27.67 -4.68 -2.87
N ASP A 45 -27.34 -4.09 -1.72
CA ASP A 45 -28.20 -3.20 -0.96
C ASP A 45 -28.41 -1.82 -1.62
N ARG A 46 -27.79 -1.59 -2.80
CA ARG A 46 -27.81 -0.32 -3.54
C ARG A 46 -27.36 0.89 -2.71
N ARG A 47 -26.50 0.66 -1.71
CA ARG A 47 -25.95 1.74 -0.89
C ARG A 47 -24.93 2.55 -1.71
N PRO A 48 -24.84 3.87 -1.49
CA PRO A 48 -23.75 4.66 -2.06
C PRO A 48 -22.40 4.12 -1.57
N LEU A 49 -21.42 4.09 -2.48
CA LEU A 49 -20.04 3.78 -2.13
C LEU A 49 -19.35 5.03 -1.62
N HIS A 50 -18.57 4.88 -0.55
CA HIS A 50 -17.71 5.92 0.00
C HIS A 50 -16.28 5.42 0.12
N ARG A 51 -15.33 6.34 0.35
CA ARG A 51 -13.90 6.01 0.53
C ARG A 51 -13.63 4.88 1.55
N GLN A 52 -14.44 4.82 2.62
CA GLN A 52 -14.33 3.81 3.66
C GLN A 52 -14.64 2.39 3.16
N ASP A 53 -15.41 2.27 2.08
CA ASP A 53 -15.79 0.98 1.49
C ASP A 53 -14.71 0.42 0.56
N VAL A 54 -13.91 1.31 -0.06
CA VAL A 54 -12.83 0.93 -0.99
C VAL A 54 -11.46 0.87 -0.31
N ARG A 55 -11.26 1.58 0.81
CA ARG A 55 -10.00 1.55 1.58
C ARG A 55 -9.54 0.12 1.93
N PRO A 56 -10.39 -0.79 2.45
CA PRO A 56 -9.98 -2.16 2.78
C PRO A 56 -9.65 -3.01 1.54
N LEU A 57 -9.98 -2.54 0.34
CA LEU A 57 -9.68 -3.20 -0.91
C LEU A 57 -8.34 -2.71 -1.50
N LEU A 58 -8.15 -1.39 -1.58
CA LEU A 58 -7.01 -0.79 -2.27
C LEU A 58 -5.67 -1.13 -1.60
N LEU A 59 -5.62 -1.11 -0.27
CA LEU A 59 -4.37 -1.32 0.47
C LEU A 59 -3.80 -2.74 0.28
N PRO A 60 -4.52 -3.83 0.60
CA PRO A 60 -3.98 -5.18 0.41
C PRO A 60 -3.79 -5.54 -1.06
N LEU A 61 -4.62 -4.99 -1.97
CA LEU A 61 -4.42 -5.17 -3.40
C LEU A 61 -3.13 -4.52 -3.91
N GLY A 62 -2.86 -3.29 -3.45
CA GLY A 62 -1.61 -2.59 -3.71
C GLY A 62 -0.39 -3.31 -3.16
N ALA A 63 -0.52 -3.88 -1.96
CA ALA A 63 0.56 -4.65 -1.35
C ALA A 63 0.88 -5.95 -2.14
N LEU A 64 -0.13 -6.61 -2.72
CA LEU A 64 0.10 -7.74 -3.63
C LEU A 64 0.84 -7.31 -4.90
N LEU A 65 0.48 -6.14 -5.46
CA LEU A 65 1.13 -5.59 -6.66
C LEU A 65 2.58 -5.20 -6.40
N ALA A 66 2.88 -4.63 -5.22
CA ALA A 66 4.22 -4.24 -4.82
C ALA A 66 5.13 -5.44 -4.47
N GLY A 67 4.55 -6.55 -3.99
CA GLY A 67 5.29 -7.75 -3.57
C GLY A 67 5.53 -8.80 -4.66
N ASP A 68 5.44 -8.43 -5.94
CA ASP A 68 5.57 -9.35 -7.09
C ASP A 68 4.57 -10.52 -7.11
N ALA A 69 3.46 -10.42 -6.37
CA ALA A 69 2.41 -11.44 -6.30
C ALA A 69 1.40 -11.29 -7.46
N HIS A 70 1.90 -11.08 -8.68
CA HIS A 70 1.10 -10.65 -9.83
C HIS A 70 -0.06 -11.58 -10.18
N GLU A 71 0.11 -12.90 -10.05
CA GLU A 71 -0.97 -13.86 -10.32
C GLU A 71 -2.13 -13.70 -9.33
N LEU A 72 -1.84 -13.61 -8.03
CA LEU A 72 -2.85 -13.39 -6.99
C LEU A 72 -3.51 -12.01 -7.14
N ALA A 73 -2.73 -10.99 -7.50
CA ALA A 73 -3.24 -9.66 -7.78
C ALA A 73 -4.19 -9.66 -8.99
N ALA A 74 -3.84 -10.35 -10.07
CA ALA A 74 -4.65 -10.45 -11.29
C ALA A 74 -6.03 -11.06 -11.01
N ASP A 75 -6.07 -12.21 -10.31
CA ASP A 75 -7.33 -12.85 -9.90
C ASP A 75 -8.21 -11.91 -9.07
N CYS A 76 -7.60 -11.17 -8.16
CA CYS A 76 -8.30 -10.17 -7.34
C CYS A 76 -8.84 -9.01 -8.18
N LEU A 77 -8.03 -8.48 -9.11
CA LEU A 77 -8.39 -7.38 -9.99
C LEU A 77 -9.60 -7.72 -10.86
N GLU A 78 -9.62 -8.91 -11.45
CA GLU A 78 -10.74 -9.37 -12.28
C GLU A 78 -12.06 -9.39 -11.48
N ARG A 79 -12.02 -9.90 -10.24
CA ARG A 79 -13.18 -9.92 -9.34
C ARG A 79 -13.65 -8.52 -8.97
N VAL A 80 -12.72 -7.61 -8.67
CA VAL A 80 -13.07 -6.21 -8.39
C VAL A 80 -13.74 -5.59 -9.60
N ARG A 81 -13.16 -5.73 -10.80
CA ARG A 81 -13.72 -5.17 -12.04
C ARG A 81 -15.12 -5.71 -12.31
N ALA A 82 -15.31 -7.02 -12.22
CA ALA A 82 -16.61 -7.65 -12.43
C ALA A 82 -17.66 -7.11 -11.45
N LEU A 83 -17.28 -6.97 -10.17
CA LEU A 83 -18.18 -6.50 -9.12
C LEU A 83 -18.54 -5.02 -9.27
N THR A 84 -17.58 -4.17 -9.63
CA THR A 84 -17.75 -2.71 -9.63
C THR A 84 -18.24 -2.15 -10.95
N THR A 85 -18.14 -2.90 -12.06
CA THR A 85 -18.57 -2.47 -13.41
C THR A 85 -19.98 -1.86 -13.44
N PRO A 86 -21.03 -2.46 -12.82
CA PRO A 86 -22.37 -1.86 -12.80
C PRO A 86 -22.46 -0.50 -12.08
N SER A 87 -21.43 -0.14 -11.33
CA SER A 87 -21.35 1.08 -10.52
C SER A 87 -20.04 1.84 -10.73
N ALA A 88 -19.43 1.70 -11.92
CA ALA A 88 -18.06 2.15 -12.21
C ALA A 88 -17.80 3.63 -11.85
N ALA A 89 -18.75 4.54 -12.14
CA ALA A 89 -18.62 5.95 -11.80
C ALA A 89 -18.53 6.18 -10.28
N ARG A 90 -19.41 5.53 -9.50
CA ARG A 90 -19.42 5.64 -8.03
C ARG A 90 -18.18 5.00 -7.40
N PHE A 91 -17.73 3.88 -7.97
CA PHE A 91 -16.48 3.26 -7.55
C PHE A 91 -15.29 4.19 -7.80
N ARG A 92 -15.20 4.81 -8.98
CA ARG A 92 -14.18 5.81 -9.31
C ARG A 92 -14.18 6.97 -8.32
N GLU A 93 -15.34 7.57 -8.06
CA GLU A 93 -15.46 8.68 -7.08
C GLU A 93 -15.01 8.27 -5.67
N ALA A 94 -15.34 7.06 -5.22
CA ALA A 94 -14.92 6.56 -3.91
C ALA A 94 -13.39 6.34 -3.84
N VAL A 95 -12.78 5.81 -4.91
CA VAL A 95 -11.32 5.63 -5.01
C VAL A 95 -10.61 6.98 -5.08
N ASP A 96 -11.08 7.92 -5.89
CA ASP A 96 -10.55 9.28 -5.96
C ASP A 96 -10.55 9.95 -4.58
N SER A 97 -11.67 9.82 -3.85
CA SER A 97 -11.80 10.37 -2.50
C SER A 97 -10.85 9.72 -1.49
N GLU A 98 -10.61 8.41 -1.59
CA GLU A 98 -9.64 7.70 -0.74
C GLU A 98 -8.20 8.12 -1.05
N LEU A 99 -7.82 8.23 -2.33
CA LEU A 99 -6.48 8.66 -2.73
C LEU A 99 -6.20 10.09 -2.26
N GLN A 100 -7.14 11.01 -2.43
CA GLN A 100 -7.02 12.38 -1.93
C GLN A 100 -6.83 12.43 -0.42
N LEU A 101 -7.60 11.64 0.33
CA LEU A 101 -7.46 11.58 1.79
C LEU A 101 -6.09 11.02 2.19
N ALA A 102 -5.67 9.88 1.62
CA ALA A 102 -4.40 9.26 1.94
C ALA A 102 -3.21 10.19 1.61
N ALA A 103 -3.27 10.90 0.48
CA ALA A 103 -2.25 11.88 0.12
C ALA A 103 -2.22 13.06 1.11
N ALA A 104 -3.38 13.58 1.51
CA ALA A 104 -3.46 14.66 2.48
C ALA A 104 -2.93 14.23 3.87
N GLU A 105 -3.28 13.02 4.33
CA GLU A 105 -2.77 12.44 5.58
C GLU A 105 -1.24 12.34 5.56
N TYR A 106 -0.66 11.82 4.46
CA TYR A 106 0.80 11.74 4.30
C TYR A 106 1.48 13.12 4.28
N VAL A 107 0.99 14.04 3.43
CA VAL A 107 1.55 15.40 3.30
C VAL A 107 1.48 16.16 4.63
N GLN A 108 0.40 15.98 5.40
CA GLN A 108 0.28 16.55 6.74
C GLN A 108 1.22 15.87 7.73
N GLY A 109 1.42 14.55 7.60
CA GLY A 109 2.35 13.78 8.41
C GLY A 109 3.76 14.37 8.37
N VAL A 110 4.26 14.72 7.18
CA VAL A 110 5.62 15.27 6.99
C VAL A 110 5.74 16.79 7.21
N ASP A 111 4.90 17.37 8.06
CA ASP A 111 4.98 18.79 8.39
C ASP A 111 6.33 19.11 9.06
N PRO A 112 7.13 20.03 8.48
CA PRO A 112 8.48 20.32 8.97
C PRO A 112 8.51 20.86 10.41
N ARG A 113 7.39 21.37 10.93
CA ARG A 113 7.28 21.85 12.32
C ARG A 113 7.32 20.71 13.33
N PHE A 114 6.90 19.51 12.94
CA PHE A 114 6.83 18.34 13.81
C PHE A 114 7.90 17.30 13.48
N LEU A 115 8.28 17.18 12.21
CA LEU A 115 9.19 16.17 11.70
C LEU A 115 10.55 16.14 12.44
N SER A 116 11.07 17.30 12.86
CA SER A 116 12.34 17.39 13.60
C SER A 116 12.23 17.12 15.10
N LEU A 117 11.04 16.84 15.64
CA LEU A 117 10.86 16.65 17.08
C LEU A 117 11.43 15.29 17.55
N PRO A 118 12.01 15.21 18.77
CA PRO A 118 12.59 13.97 19.28
C PRO A 118 11.59 12.82 19.45
N GLY A 119 10.31 13.13 19.68
CA GLY A 119 9.23 12.14 19.87
C GLY A 119 8.33 11.95 18.66
N TYR A 120 8.73 12.44 17.48
CA TYR A 120 7.95 12.25 16.27
C TYR A 120 8.00 10.78 15.82
N ASP A 121 6.85 10.23 15.44
CA ASP A 121 6.69 8.86 14.99
C ASP A 121 7.01 8.72 13.49
N PHE A 122 8.27 8.38 13.19
CA PHE A 122 8.74 8.17 11.82
C PHE A 122 8.13 6.92 11.20
N GLU A 123 7.99 5.86 11.98
CA GLU A 123 7.44 4.58 11.51
C GLU A 123 6.00 4.78 11.00
N TYR A 124 5.20 5.57 11.73
CA TYR A 124 3.87 5.94 11.28
C TYR A 124 3.88 6.68 9.93
N THR A 125 4.85 7.57 9.72
CA THR A 125 4.95 8.39 8.50
C THR A 125 5.43 7.56 7.31
N LEU A 126 6.40 6.69 7.52
CA LEU A 126 6.85 5.71 6.52
C LEU A 126 5.71 4.77 6.14
N GLY A 127 5.00 4.20 7.12
CA GLY A 127 3.83 3.36 6.86
C GLY A 127 2.68 4.11 6.16
N SER A 128 2.51 5.40 6.43
CA SER A 128 1.58 6.25 5.68
C SER A 128 1.98 6.39 4.21
N ARG A 129 3.28 6.57 3.92
CA ARG A 129 3.81 6.66 2.57
C ARG A 129 3.71 5.35 1.79
N GLU A 130 4.07 4.24 2.41
CA GLU A 130 3.90 2.90 1.84
C GLU A 130 2.42 2.60 1.56
N GLY A 131 1.55 2.97 2.50
CA GLY A 131 0.11 2.83 2.34
C GLY A 131 -0.44 3.68 1.18
N LEU A 132 0.08 4.90 0.97
CA LEU A 132 -0.30 5.73 -0.17
C LEU A 132 0.14 5.08 -1.49
N GLU A 133 1.36 4.55 -1.55
CA GLU A 133 1.90 3.89 -2.73
C GLU A 133 1.08 2.67 -3.13
N ALA A 134 0.77 1.80 -2.17
CA ALA A 134 -0.06 0.63 -2.39
C ALA A 134 -1.42 1.04 -2.97
N ARG A 135 -2.05 2.07 -2.41
CA ARG A 135 -3.33 2.58 -2.95
C ARG A 135 -3.18 3.12 -4.36
N GLN A 136 -2.10 3.82 -4.68
CA GLN A 136 -1.83 4.34 -6.03
C GLN A 136 -1.62 3.21 -7.03
N LEU A 137 -0.86 2.16 -6.68
CA LEU A 137 -0.65 0.98 -7.51
C LEU A 137 -1.99 0.29 -7.82
N ALA A 138 -2.80 0.04 -6.79
CA ALA A 138 -4.13 -0.55 -6.97
C ALA A 138 -5.06 0.34 -7.81
N ALA A 139 -5.06 1.66 -7.58
CA ALA A 139 -5.92 2.59 -8.32
C ALA A 139 -5.52 2.71 -9.81
N ALA A 140 -4.23 2.64 -10.11
CA ALA A 140 -3.71 2.71 -11.47
C ALA A 140 -4.29 1.60 -12.37
N GLU A 141 -4.50 0.40 -11.81
CA GLU A 141 -5.17 -0.71 -12.52
C GLU A 141 -6.59 -0.36 -12.97
N PHE A 142 -7.29 0.51 -12.24
CA PHE A 142 -8.63 0.98 -12.61
C PHE A 142 -8.61 2.25 -13.48
N GLY A 143 -7.43 2.70 -13.92
CA GLY A 143 -7.25 3.95 -14.65
C GLY A 143 -7.63 5.16 -13.80
N ILE A 144 -7.29 5.12 -12.52
CA ILE A 144 -7.53 6.19 -11.55
C ILE A 144 -6.18 6.67 -11.03
N GLN A 145 -5.95 7.98 -11.06
CA GLN A 145 -4.68 8.58 -10.69
C GLN A 145 -4.93 9.82 -9.84
N LEU A 146 -3.97 10.16 -8.98
CA LEU A 146 -4.00 11.44 -8.29
C LEU A 146 -3.93 12.60 -9.30
N PRO A 147 -4.63 13.71 -9.05
CA PRO A 147 -4.43 14.96 -9.76
C PRO A 147 -2.98 15.44 -9.66
N VAL A 148 -2.49 16.04 -10.73
CA VAL A 148 -1.10 16.55 -10.85
C VAL A 148 -0.71 17.45 -9.68
N ALA A 149 -1.62 18.32 -9.23
CA ALA A 149 -1.36 19.20 -8.08
C ALA A 149 -1.13 18.42 -6.77
N THR A 150 -1.87 17.33 -6.55
CA THR A 150 -1.68 16.45 -5.39
C THR A 150 -0.37 15.67 -5.51
N VAL A 151 0.00 15.21 -6.72
CA VAL A 151 1.29 14.54 -6.95
C VAL A 151 2.45 15.47 -6.57
N ALA A 152 2.44 16.72 -7.02
CA ALA A 152 3.49 17.69 -6.66
C ALA A 152 3.58 17.95 -5.14
N GLN A 153 2.45 17.89 -4.42
CA GLN A 153 2.46 17.99 -2.95
C GLN A 153 3.10 16.77 -2.30
N VAL A 154 2.82 15.56 -2.80
CA VAL A 154 3.43 14.31 -2.34
C VAL A 154 4.93 14.30 -2.62
N GLU A 155 5.37 14.72 -3.80
CA GLU A 155 6.79 14.83 -4.15
C GLU A 155 7.51 15.83 -3.22
N SER A 156 6.90 16.99 -2.94
CA SER A 156 7.45 17.93 -1.97
C SER A 156 7.50 17.36 -0.55
N ALA A 157 6.56 16.47 -0.20
CA ALA A 157 6.53 15.78 1.08
C ALA A 157 7.65 14.74 1.18
N ASP A 158 7.83 13.92 0.13
CA ASP A 158 8.90 12.93 0.00
C ASP A 158 10.29 13.60 0.18
N ALA A 159 10.54 14.72 -0.49
CA ALA A 159 11.81 15.45 -0.37
C ALA A 159 12.11 15.94 1.05
N ARG A 160 11.07 16.31 1.84
CA ARG A 160 11.25 16.73 3.24
C ARG A 160 11.56 15.54 4.14
N LEU A 161 10.84 14.43 3.93
CA LEU A 161 11.04 13.20 4.69
C LEU A 161 12.46 12.67 4.45
N GLU A 162 12.91 12.61 3.20
CA GLU A 162 14.27 12.19 2.83
C GLU A 162 15.34 13.05 3.49
N ALA A 163 15.21 14.39 3.42
CA ALA A 163 16.17 15.31 4.05
C ALA A 163 16.26 15.15 5.58
N GLU A 164 15.17 14.76 6.24
CA GLU A 164 15.18 14.48 7.67
C GLU A 164 15.81 13.11 7.99
N LEU A 165 15.47 12.08 7.22
CA LEU A 165 16.07 10.74 7.37
C LEU A 165 17.59 10.81 7.23
N GLU A 166 18.09 11.56 6.25
CA GLU A 166 19.53 11.81 6.11
C GLU A 166 20.14 12.48 7.34
N ARG A 167 19.47 13.50 7.89
CA ARG A 167 19.97 14.23 9.06
C ARG A 167 20.10 13.31 10.28
N ARG A 168 19.11 12.43 10.47
CA ARG A 168 19.08 11.45 11.56
C ARG A 168 20.12 10.35 11.38
N GLY A 169 20.26 9.83 10.16
CA GLY A 169 21.28 8.83 9.82
C GLY A 169 22.73 9.32 9.94
N ARG A 170 22.97 10.64 9.81
CA ARG A 170 24.30 11.25 10.07
C ARG A 170 24.57 11.56 11.55
N SER A 171 23.54 11.50 12.40
CA SER A 171 23.63 11.85 13.83
C SER A 171 23.71 10.64 14.76
N GLY A 172 23.62 9.42 14.21
CA GLY A 172 23.85 8.15 14.90
C GLY A 172 25.22 7.58 14.58
#